data_AF-A0A9P5IHJ0-F1
#
_entry.id   AF-A0A9P5IHJ0-F1
#
_cell.length_a   1.000
_cell.length_b   1.000
_cell.length_c   1.000
_cell.angle_alpha   90.00
_cell.angle_beta   90.00
_cell.angle_gamma   90.00
#
_symmetry.space_group_name_H-M   'P 1'
#
loop_
_entity.id
_entity.type
_entity.pdbx_description
1 polymer ?
#
loop_
_entity_poly.entity_id
_entity_poly.type
_entity_poly.pdbx_seq_one_letter_code
_entity_poly.pdbx_strand_id
1 'polypeptide(L)'
;MAPSAISRTPPKDVQQSDELLAAAVTKKIATTEFGTLPHLDASLLKVTKTTTPMNVPAAGDPIINTASQCTDHMVTAVWNNMTGWGVPELKPYGNLSLAPTASVLHYATECFEGMKMYRGFDGKLRLFRPDCNCQRMLTSATRISLPGFDPKELEKLIVALVSVDGPKWLPEPGTFLYLRPTMIGSAGALGVAAPKECTMFIISTFMPSMDSPKGMKLLASQEGVRAWPGGFGFAKVGANYGPTLMANSEARARGYDQVLWLLDGMVTEAGASNFMVVWETKEGKKQLITAPLKDKIILDGVTRRSVLQLIRERIPELEIVERNFTMDELAETAQEGRLIEAFACGTAYFVVPVAQINYREKDIDIPMVKGNIGEYAAKVKQWLVDIMYGNVEHEWGVVIDEVGA
;
A
#
# COMPACT_ATOMS: atom_id res chain seq x y z
N MET A 1 -47.10 16.10 -20.56
CA MET A 1 -47.53 15.47 -19.29
C MET A 1 -46.56 14.32 -19.02
N ALA A 2 -45.73 14.27 -17.99
CA ALA A 2 -45.46 15.15 -16.85
C ALA A 2 -43.95 15.04 -16.52
N PRO A 3 -43.33 16.05 -15.88
CA PRO A 3 -41.99 15.96 -15.31
C PRO A 3 -42.07 15.43 -13.87
N SER A 4 -41.08 14.69 -13.38
CA SER A 4 -40.82 14.66 -11.94
C SER A 4 -39.33 14.72 -11.65
N ALA A 5 -39.00 15.69 -10.80
CA ALA A 5 -37.67 15.96 -10.29
C ALA A 5 -37.17 14.77 -9.47
N ILE A 6 -35.93 14.34 -9.75
CA ILE A 6 -35.16 13.54 -8.81
C ILE A 6 -34.75 14.48 -7.68
N SER A 7 -35.48 14.40 -6.56
CA SER A 7 -35.15 15.11 -5.32
C SER A 7 -33.73 14.73 -4.89
N ARG A 8 -32.81 15.69 -4.95
CA ARG A 8 -31.48 15.63 -4.32
C ARG A 8 -31.62 16.04 -2.86
N THR A 9 -32.17 15.16 -2.02
CA THR A 9 -32.02 15.29 -0.57
C THR A 9 -31.91 13.88 0.02
N PRO A 10 -30.80 13.51 0.67
CA PRO A 10 -30.75 12.26 1.42
C PRO A 10 -31.77 12.34 2.58
N PRO A 11 -32.43 11.23 2.95
CA PRO A 11 -33.35 11.22 4.08
C PRO A 11 -32.63 11.64 5.36
N LYS A 12 -33.28 12.49 6.15
CA LYS A 12 -32.71 13.18 7.33
C LYS A 12 -32.46 12.29 8.56
N ASP A 13 -32.65 10.98 8.48
CA ASP A 13 -32.53 10.07 9.65
C ASP A 13 -31.79 8.77 9.30
N VAL A 14 -30.64 8.88 8.61
CA VAL A 14 -29.69 7.75 8.54
C VAL A 14 -28.71 7.90 9.70
N GLN A 15 -28.89 7.14 10.77
CA GLN A 15 -27.79 6.84 11.68
C GLN A 15 -26.66 6.22 10.84
N GLN A 16 -25.52 6.90 10.77
CA GLN A 16 -24.31 6.39 10.12
C GLN A 16 -23.95 5.03 10.71
N SER A 17 -24.22 3.97 9.95
CA SER A 17 -23.88 2.58 10.29
C SER A 17 -22.39 2.27 10.06
N ASP A 18 -21.60 3.28 9.68
CA ASP A 18 -20.17 3.20 9.37
C ASP A 18 -19.33 2.70 10.55
N GLU A 19 -19.75 2.99 11.79
CA GLU A 19 -19.08 2.48 12.99
C GLU A 19 -19.16 0.96 13.09
N LEU A 20 -20.24 0.31 12.65
CA LEU A 20 -20.47 -1.12 12.92
C LEU A 20 -19.46 -2.03 12.22
N LEU A 21 -19.09 -1.79 10.96
CA LEU A 21 -18.18 -2.67 10.21
C LEU A 21 -16.72 -2.49 10.59
N ALA A 22 -16.26 -1.25 10.72
CA ALA A 22 -14.88 -0.98 11.13
C ALA A 22 -14.65 -1.28 12.62
N ALA A 23 -15.63 -0.99 13.48
CA ALA A 23 -15.58 -1.41 14.88
C ALA A 23 -15.70 -2.93 15.00
N ALA A 24 -16.47 -3.62 14.14
CA ALA A 24 -16.48 -5.08 14.12
C ALA A 24 -15.12 -5.66 13.74
N VAL A 25 -14.40 -5.09 12.77
CA VAL A 25 -13.02 -5.51 12.45
C VAL A 25 -12.09 -5.26 13.64
N THR A 26 -12.14 -4.06 14.22
CA THR A 26 -11.30 -3.70 15.37
C THR A 26 -11.57 -4.58 16.58
N LYS A 27 -12.86 -4.81 16.89
CA LYS A 27 -13.31 -5.72 17.95
C LYS A 27 -12.87 -7.14 17.66
N LYS A 28 -13.07 -7.63 16.44
CA LYS A 28 -12.65 -8.99 16.06
C LYS A 28 -11.16 -9.19 16.21
N ILE A 29 -10.33 -8.20 15.83
CA ILE A 29 -8.88 -8.24 16.06
C ILE A 29 -8.58 -8.27 17.56
N ALA A 30 -9.19 -7.37 18.34
CA ALA A 30 -8.98 -7.27 19.79
C ALA A 30 -9.47 -8.51 20.57
N THR A 31 -10.51 -9.18 20.09
CA THR A 31 -11.08 -10.40 20.67
C THR A 31 -10.67 -11.66 19.92
N THR A 32 -9.64 -11.60 19.07
CA THR A 32 -9.08 -12.82 18.47
C THR A 32 -8.38 -13.59 19.59
N GLU A 33 -9.16 -14.33 20.36
CA GLU A 33 -8.63 -15.39 21.19
C GLU A 33 -8.21 -16.52 20.26
N PHE A 34 -6.93 -16.82 20.33
CA PHE A 34 -6.30 -17.96 19.74
C PHE A 34 -6.96 -19.23 20.32
N GLY A 35 -7.99 -19.73 19.63
CA GLY A 35 -8.70 -20.95 20.02
C GLY A 35 -7.78 -22.17 20.08
N THR A 36 -8.29 -23.35 20.39
CA THR A 36 -7.47 -24.57 20.56
C THR A 36 -6.79 -25.07 19.27
N LEU A 37 -7.08 -24.46 18.12
CA LEU A 37 -6.46 -24.82 16.85
C LEU A 37 -5.09 -24.17 16.69
N PRO A 38 -4.12 -24.85 16.08
CA PRO A 38 -2.79 -24.30 15.79
C PRO A 38 -2.81 -22.90 15.18
N HIS A 39 -1.93 -22.04 15.69
CA HIS A 39 -1.67 -20.70 15.16
C HIS A 39 -0.54 -20.72 14.15
N LEU A 40 -0.43 -19.66 13.36
CA LEU A 40 0.73 -19.47 12.50
C LEU A 40 1.97 -19.38 13.39
N ASP A 41 2.92 -20.28 13.20
CA ASP A 41 4.13 -20.35 14.01
C ASP A 41 5.35 -20.46 13.09
N ALA A 42 6.09 -19.36 12.97
CA ALA A 42 7.27 -19.26 12.14
C ALA A 42 8.46 -20.08 12.68
N SER A 43 8.46 -20.47 13.96
CA SER A 43 9.51 -21.33 14.52
C SER A 43 9.47 -22.75 13.95
N LEU A 44 8.32 -23.17 13.40
CA LEU A 44 8.13 -24.47 12.75
C LEU A 44 8.51 -24.45 11.26
N LEU A 45 8.97 -23.32 10.72
CA LEU A 45 9.25 -23.13 9.29
C LEU A 45 10.14 -24.26 8.72
N LYS A 46 9.59 -24.99 7.75
CA LYS A 46 10.36 -25.98 6.98
C LYS A 46 11.05 -25.29 5.81
N VAL A 47 12.36 -25.42 5.71
CA VAL A 47 13.18 -24.79 4.67
C VAL A 47 13.63 -25.85 3.65
N THR A 48 13.23 -25.67 2.40
CA THR A 48 13.64 -26.48 1.25
C THR A 48 14.28 -25.56 0.21
N LYS A 49 15.61 -25.61 0.08
CA LYS A 49 16.33 -24.79 -0.90
C LYS A 49 16.21 -25.37 -2.32
N THR A 50 16.15 -24.50 -3.32
CA THR A 50 16.18 -24.89 -4.73
C THR A 50 17.51 -25.57 -5.08
N THR A 51 17.44 -26.62 -5.88
CA THR A 51 18.61 -27.27 -6.50
C THR A 51 18.88 -26.74 -7.91
N THR A 52 17.97 -25.94 -8.47
CA THR A 52 18.04 -25.34 -9.79
C THR A 52 17.85 -23.81 -9.68
N PRO A 53 18.83 -23.08 -9.13
CA PRO A 53 18.75 -21.64 -8.96
C PRO A 53 18.54 -20.92 -10.29
N MET A 54 17.66 -19.92 -10.31
CA MET A 54 17.46 -19.03 -11.46
C MET A 54 18.60 -18.00 -11.58
N ASN A 55 18.78 -17.45 -12.77
CA ASN A 55 19.69 -16.33 -12.97
C ASN A 55 19.07 -15.03 -12.46
N VAL A 56 19.87 -14.23 -11.76
CA VAL A 56 19.52 -12.86 -11.39
C VAL A 56 19.62 -12.00 -12.66
N PRO A 57 18.57 -11.27 -13.05
CA PRO A 57 18.62 -10.33 -14.16
C PRO A 57 19.73 -9.30 -14.01
N ALA A 58 20.42 -9.01 -15.11
CA ALA A 58 21.37 -7.90 -15.13
C ALA A 58 20.63 -6.55 -14.98
N ALA A 59 21.33 -5.53 -14.50
CA ALA A 59 20.79 -4.17 -14.46
C ALA A 59 20.33 -3.74 -15.87
N GLY A 60 19.09 -3.25 -15.97
CA GLY A 60 18.50 -2.82 -17.24
C GLY A 60 17.90 -3.95 -18.09
N ASP A 61 17.94 -5.20 -17.64
CA ASP A 61 17.24 -6.30 -18.31
C ASP A 61 15.73 -5.98 -18.41
N PRO A 62 15.11 -6.08 -19.61
CA PRO A 62 13.68 -5.81 -19.80
C PRO A 62 12.76 -6.60 -18.87
N ILE A 63 13.17 -7.79 -18.38
CA ILE A 63 12.37 -8.60 -17.45
C ILE A 63 12.11 -7.87 -16.11
N ILE A 64 12.99 -6.94 -15.70
CA ILE A 64 12.80 -6.12 -14.50
C ILE A 64 11.52 -5.28 -14.63
N ASN A 65 11.22 -4.79 -15.84
CA ASN A 65 10.06 -3.93 -16.09
C ASN A 65 8.75 -4.70 -16.11
N THR A 66 8.78 -6.03 -16.33
CA THR A 66 7.56 -6.85 -16.28
C THR A 66 7.15 -7.21 -14.86
N ALA A 67 8.07 -7.11 -13.91
CA ALA A 67 7.91 -7.56 -12.52
C ALA A 67 7.43 -9.02 -12.41
N SER A 68 7.65 -9.84 -13.45
CA SER A 68 7.10 -11.20 -13.54
C SER A 68 8.04 -12.29 -13.05
N GLN A 69 9.34 -12.01 -12.94
CA GLN A 69 10.32 -12.97 -12.42
C GLN A 69 10.47 -12.79 -10.92
N CYS A 70 10.12 -13.84 -10.17
CA CYS A 70 10.35 -13.88 -8.74
C CYS A 70 11.74 -14.41 -8.38
N THR A 71 12.13 -14.25 -7.12
CA THR A 71 13.32 -14.85 -6.54
C THR A 71 13.22 -16.37 -6.47
N ASP A 72 14.31 -17.06 -6.09
CA ASP A 72 14.42 -18.52 -6.12
C ASP A 72 13.37 -19.23 -5.25
N HIS A 73 12.94 -18.59 -4.17
CA HIS A 73 12.05 -19.19 -3.19
C HIS A 73 10.78 -18.36 -2.96
N MET A 74 9.81 -19.00 -2.33
CA MET A 74 8.64 -18.38 -1.76
C MET A 74 8.35 -18.99 -0.39
N VAL A 75 7.64 -18.24 0.45
CA VAL A 75 7.06 -18.80 1.68
C VAL A 75 5.59 -19.11 1.43
N THR A 76 5.09 -20.24 1.95
CA THR A 76 3.67 -20.60 1.94
C THR A 76 3.22 -21.11 3.30
N ALA A 77 2.00 -20.77 3.72
CA ALA A 77 1.33 -21.35 4.88
C ALA A 77 -0.15 -21.56 4.55
N VAL A 78 -0.67 -22.75 4.81
CA VAL A 78 -2.08 -23.10 4.58
C VAL A 78 -2.84 -23.07 5.89
N TRP A 79 -4.01 -22.48 5.90
CA TRP A 79 -4.95 -22.53 7.02
C TRP A 79 -6.18 -23.33 6.63
N ASN A 80 -6.71 -24.12 7.56
CA ASN A 80 -7.98 -24.83 7.41
C ASN A 80 -8.86 -24.59 8.65
N ASN A 81 -10.17 -24.43 8.44
CA ASN A 81 -11.11 -24.10 9.51
C ASN A 81 -11.27 -25.19 10.58
N MET A 82 -10.91 -26.44 10.27
CA MET A 82 -10.97 -27.58 11.20
C MET A 82 -9.64 -27.83 11.92
N THR A 83 -8.50 -27.44 11.33
CA THR A 83 -7.16 -27.80 11.82
C THR A 83 -6.25 -26.63 12.12
N GLY A 84 -6.70 -25.38 11.90
CA GLY A 84 -5.89 -24.19 12.11
C GLY A 84 -4.83 -23.98 11.03
N TRP A 85 -3.80 -23.23 11.38
CA TRP A 85 -2.63 -23.00 10.53
C TRP A 85 -1.74 -24.24 10.48
N GLY A 86 -1.37 -24.66 9.28
CA GLY A 86 -0.36 -25.67 9.05
C GLY A 86 1.06 -25.11 9.23
N VAL A 87 2.04 -26.01 9.16
CA VAL A 87 3.46 -25.65 9.21
C VAL A 87 3.83 -24.79 7.99
N PRO A 88 4.41 -23.59 8.18
CA PRO A 88 4.86 -22.78 7.06
C PRO A 88 6.07 -23.42 6.36
N GLU A 89 6.18 -23.19 5.06
CA GLU A 89 7.25 -23.73 4.21
C GLU A 89 7.94 -22.59 3.46
N LEU A 90 9.27 -22.52 3.53
CA LEU A 90 10.09 -21.84 2.54
C LEU A 90 10.50 -22.90 1.52
N LYS A 91 10.12 -22.72 0.26
CA LYS A 91 10.35 -23.70 -0.80
C LYS A 91 10.67 -23.03 -2.14
N PRO A 92 11.16 -23.76 -3.15
CA PRO A 92 11.41 -23.19 -4.46
C PRO A 92 10.15 -22.53 -5.01
N TYR A 93 10.30 -21.37 -5.65
CA TYR A 93 9.21 -20.63 -6.27
C TYR A 93 8.47 -21.51 -7.29
N GLY A 94 7.13 -21.41 -7.31
CA GLY A 94 6.31 -22.16 -8.25
C GLY A 94 4.87 -21.66 -8.32
N ASN A 95 4.16 -22.11 -9.35
CA ASN A 95 2.75 -21.76 -9.57
C ASN A 95 1.85 -22.36 -8.47
N LEU A 96 0.78 -21.64 -8.14
CA LEU A 96 -0.26 -22.13 -7.24
C LEU A 96 -1.22 -23.05 -7.99
N SER A 97 -1.49 -24.23 -7.43
CA SER A 97 -2.53 -25.14 -7.91
C SER A 97 -3.83 -24.87 -7.15
N LEU A 98 -4.80 -24.21 -7.79
CA LEU A 98 -6.08 -23.86 -7.17
C LEU A 98 -7.24 -24.62 -7.81
N ALA A 99 -8.23 -24.99 -7.00
CA ALA A 99 -9.50 -25.45 -7.53
C ALA A 99 -10.14 -24.32 -8.36
N PRO A 100 -10.73 -24.61 -9.54
CA PRO A 100 -11.44 -23.59 -10.30
C PRO A 100 -12.60 -22.94 -9.54
N THR A 101 -13.10 -23.60 -8.48
CA THR A 101 -14.16 -23.11 -7.58
C THR A 101 -13.61 -22.34 -6.37
N ALA A 102 -12.31 -22.05 -6.32
CA ALA A 102 -11.69 -21.31 -5.22
C ALA A 102 -12.29 -19.91 -5.11
N SER A 103 -12.73 -19.54 -3.91
CA SER A 103 -13.45 -18.27 -3.68
C SER A 103 -12.71 -17.02 -4.17
N VAL A 104 -11.37 -17.03 -4.15
CA VAL A 104 -10.54 -15.93 -4.66
C VAL A 104 -10.83 -15.62 -6.13
N LEU A 105 -11.08 -16.64 -6.94
CA LEU A 105 -11.31 -16.51 -8.39
C LEU A 105 -12.69 -15.93 -8.73
N HIS A 106 -13.64 -15.96 -7.78
CA HIS A 106 -15.05 -15.59 -8.02
C HIS A 106 -15.49 -14.37 -7.21
N TYR A 107 -14.97 -14.23 -5.99
CA TYR A 107 -15.47 -13.27 -4.99
C TYR A 107 -14.37 -12.36 -4.43
N ALA A 108 -13.17 -12.37 -5.02
CA ALA A 108 -12.03 -11.54 -4.63
C ALA A 108 -11.73 -11.62 -3.13
N THR A 109 -11.83 -12.82 -2.54
CA THR A 109 -11.45 -13.12 -1.15
C THR A 109 -9.93 -13.16 -1.01
N GLU A 110 -9.30 -12.02 -1.32
CA GLU A 110 -7.86 -11.85 -1.31
C GLU A 110 -7.43 -10.48 -0.77
N CYS A 111 -6.34 -10.50 -0.03
CA CYS A 111 -5.64 -9.31 0.40
C CYS A 111 -4.13 -9.48 0.21
N PHE A 112 -3.43 -8.37 0.13
CA PHE A 112 -1.99 -8.38 -0.10
C PHE A 112 -1.31 -7.23 0.63
N GLU A 113 -0.01 -7.37 0.80
CA GLU A 113 0.87 -6.34 1.28
C GLU A 113 1.94 -5.94 0.27
N GLY A 114 2.59 -4.83 0.58
CA GLY A 114 3.60 -4.23 -0.25
C GLY A 114 4.68 -3.56 0.57
N MET A 115 5.86 -4.15 0.56
CA MET A 115 7.07 -3.57 1.15
C MET A 115 8.26 -3.85 0.24
N LYS A 116 9.45 -3.35 0.61
CA LYS A 116 10.68 -3.65 -0.11
C LYS A 116 11.73 -4.14 0.87
N MET A 117 12.60 -5.01 0.38
CA MET A 117 13.91 -5.25 0.97
C MET A 117 14.93 -4.33 0.31
N TYR A 118 15.84 -3.79 1.10
CA TYR A 118 16.87 -2.86 0.66
C TYR A 118 18.24 -3.45 0.93
N ARG A 119 19.17 -3.27 0.00
CA ARG A 119 20.59 -3.40 0.27
C ARG A 119 21.13 -2.02 0.60
N GLY A 120 21.42 -1.79 1.88
CA GLY A 120 21.94 -0.51 2.35
C GLY A 120 23.27 -0.14 1.71
N PHE A 121 23.65 1.14 1.79
CA PHE A 121 24.96 1.60 1.33
C PHE A 121 26.11 1.03 2.18
N ASP A 122 25.80 0.57 3.40
CA ASP A 122 26.69 -0.18 4.27
C ASP A 122 26.72 -1.70 3.97
N GLY A 123 26.05 -2.14 2.90
CA GLY A 123 26.00 -3.53 2.46
C GLY A 123 25.02 -4.43 3.21
N LYS A 124 24.30 -3.94 4.23
CA LYS A 124 23.36 -4.79 5.00
C LYS A 124 21.97 -4.85 4.37
N LEU A 125 21.31 -6.01 4.47
CA LEU A 125 19.88 -6.13 4.15
C LEU A 125 19.02 -5.43 5.20
N ARG A 126 17.97 -4.75 4.73
CA ARG A 126 16.99 -4.07 5.59
C ARG A 126 15.55 -4.21 5.11
N LEU A 127 14.63 -4.15 6.06
CA LEU A 127 13.20 -3.89 5.85
C LEU A 127 12.82 -2.54 6.44
N PHE A 128 11.81 -1.89 5.87
CA PHE A 128 11.27 -0.62 6.38
C PHE A 128 9.92 -0.82 7.04
N ARG A 129 9.85 -0.65 8.37
CA ARG A 129 8.64 -0.78 9.20
C ARG A 129 7.78 -2.02 8.86
N PRO A 130 8.37 -3.24 8.79
CA PRO A 130 7.63 -4.45 8.40
C PRO A 130 6.49 -4.77 9.37
N ASP A 131 6.61 -4.39 10.64
CA ASP A 131 5.58 -4.47 11.67
C ASP A 131 4.27 -3.79 11.24
N CYS A 132 4.36 -2.59 10.66
CA CYS A 132 3.21 -1.81 10.22
C CYS A 132 2.50 -2.49 9.03
N ASN A 133 3.26 -3.08 8.10
CA ASN A 133 2.69 -3.84 7.00
C ASN A 133 1.99 -5.11 7.50
N CYS A 134 2.62 -5.87 8.40
CA CYS A 134 2.03 -7.11 8.93
C CYS A 134 0.73 -6.83 9.68
N GLN A 135 0.68 -5.76 10.47
CA GLN A 135 -0.53 -5.33 11.16
C GLN A 135 -1.66 -4.94 10.19
N ARG A 136 -1.33 -4.24 9.09
CA ARG A 136 -2.32 -3.87 8.08
C ARG A 136 -2.79 -5.08 7.27
N MET A 137 -1.95 -6.09 7.07
CA MET A 137 -2.35 -7.36 6.46
C MET A 137 -3.40 -8.06 7.32
N LEU A 138 -3.21 -8.11 8.65
CA LEU A 138 -4.21 -8.66 9.57
C LEU A 138 -5.55 -7.91 9.49
N THR A 139 -5.51 -6.57 9.46
CA THR A 139 -6.71 -5.74 9.26
C THR A 139 -7.43 -6.09 7.95
N SER A 140 -6.66 -6.26 6.88
CA SER A 140 -7.19 -6.58 5.55
C SER A 140 -7.79 -7.98 5.52
N ALA A 141 -7.09 -8.99 6.02
CA ALA A 141 -7.57 -10.37 6.13
C ALA A 141 -8.87 -10.44 6.93
N THR A 142 -8.92 -9.77 8.08
CA THR A 142 -10.11 -9.74 8.94
C THR A 142 -11.32 -9.13 8.21
N ARG A 143 -11.11 -8.05 7.43
CA ARG A 143 -12.18 -7.35 6.71
C ARG A 143 -12.91 -8.23 5.70
N ILE A 144 -12.20 -9.19 5.08
CA ILE A 144 -12.71 -10.11 4.06
C ILE A 144 -12.87 -11.54 4.58
N SER A 145 -12.99 -11.72 5.91
CA SER A 145 -13.25 -13.01 6.56
C SER A 145 -12.20 -14.10 6.31
N LEU A 146 -10.96 -13.71 6.00
CA LEU A 146 -9.81 -14.62 6.04
C LEU A 146 -9.38 -14.84 7.50
N PRO A 147 -8.65 -15.95 7.80
CA PRO A 147 -8.23 -16.27 9.15
C PRO A 147 -7.27 -15.22 9.73
N GLY A 148 -7.37 -14.98 11.03
CA GLY A 148 -6.40 -14.18 11.77
C GLY A 148 -5.08 -14.91 11.98
N PHE A 149 -4.04 -14.14 12.27
CA PHE A 149 -2.69 -14.60 12.58
C PHE A 149 -1.99 -13.54 13.44
N ASP A 150 -0.93 -13.90 14.15
CA ASP A 150 -0.07 -12.93 14.82
C ASP A 150 0.80 -12.19 13.78
N PRO A 151 0.71 -10.85 13.66
CA PRO A 151 1.55 -10.07 12.76
C PRO A 151 3.06 -10.32 12.94
N LYS A 152 3.53 -10.65 14.16
CA LYS A 152 4.94 -10.96 14.42
C LYS A 152 5.39 -12.27 13.78
N GLU A 153 4.49 -13.24 13.64
CA GLU A 153 4.80 -14.50 12.98
C GLU A 153 4.91 -14.31 11.47
N LEU A 154 4.05 -13.48 10.88
CA LEU A 154 4.22 -13.05 9.48
C LEU A 154 5.54 -12.28 9.27
N GLU A 155 5.89 -11.38 10.18
CA GLU A 155 7.16 -10.64 10.12
C GLU A 155 8.35 -11.59 10.07
N LYS A 156 8.40 -12.59 10.97
CA LYS A 156 9.46 -13.62 10.97
C LYS A 156 9.54 -14.41 9.67
N LEU A 157 8.40 -14.75 9.05
CA LEU A 157 8.37 -15.44 7.76
C LEU A 157 8.91 -14.57 6.61
N ILE A 158 8.61 -13.27 6.61
CA ILE A 158 9.19 -12.32 5.64
C ILE A 158 10.71 -12.25 5.83
N VAL A 159 11.17 -12.12 7.08
CA VAL A 159 12.59 -12.10 7.42
C VAL A 159 13.27 -13.37 6.91
N ALA A 160 12.71 -14.56 7.14
CA ALA A 160 13.28 -15.82 6.67
C ALA A 160 13.47 -15.88 5.15
N LEU A 161 12.50 -15.38 4.36
CA LEU A 161 12.64 -15.30 2.90
C LEU A 161 13.77 -14.34 2.51
N VAL A 162 13.81 -13.16 3.11
CA VAL A 162 14.82 -12.13 2.82
C VAL A 162 16.23 -12.62 3.19
N SER A 163 16.39 -13.29 4.34
CA SER A 163 17.66 -13.86 4.79
C SER A 163 18.20 -14.95 3.85
N VAL A 164 17.33 -15.67 3.13
CA VAL A 164 17.72 -16.74 2.20
C VAL A 164 17.97 -16.22 0.79
N ASP A 165 17.08 -15.37 0.25
CA ASP A 165 17.17 -14.91 -1.14
C ASP A 165 17.96 -13.62 -1.30
N GLY A 166 17.94 -12.73 -0.31
CA GLY A 166 18.57 -11.41 -0.36
C GLY A 166 20.07 -11.41 -0.70
N PRO A 167 20.91 -12.31 -0.15
CA PRO A 167 22.35 -12.34 -0.47
C PRO A 167 22.63 -12.48 -1.97
N LYS A 168 21.89 -13.36 -2.64
CA LYS A 168 22.06 -13.63 -4.07
C LYS A 168 21.31 -12.63 -4.95
N TRP A 169 20.06 -12.33 -4.61
CA TRP A 169 19.14 -11.60 -5.47
C TRP A 169 19.26 -10.09 -5.36
N LEU A 170 19.87 -9.60 -4.28
CA LEU A 170 20.07 -8.17 -4.04
C LEU A 170 21.49 -7.86 -3.53
N PRO A 171 22.55 -8.15 -4.31
CA PRO A 171 23.93 -8.00 -3.82
C PRO A 171 24.41 -6.54 -3.82
N GLU A 172 23.90 -5.70 -4.72
CA GLU A 172 24.43 -4.36 -4.97
C GLU A 172 23.90 -3.31 -3.96
N PRO A 173 24.78 -2.56 -3.26
CA PRO A 173 24.37 -1.45 -2.41
C PRO A 173 23.52 -0.40 -3.12
N GLY A 174 22.55 0.18 -2.40
CA GLY A 174 21.66 1.21 -2.94
C GLY A 174 20.52 0.68 -3.81
N THR A 175 20.29 -0.64 -3.82
CA THR A 175 19.22 -1.28 -4.61
C THR A 175 18.14 -1.90 -3.73
N PHE A 176 17.00 -2.24 -4.34
CA PHE A 176 15.87 -2.86 -3.65
C PHE A 176 15.22 -3.99 -4.45
N LEU A 177 14.50 -4.87 -3.75
CA LEU A 177 13.51 -5.79 -4.32
C LEU A 177 12.16 -5.61 -3.64
N TYR A 178 11.07 -5.86 -4.38
CA TYR A 178 9.72 -5.76 -3.84
C TYR A 178 9.30 -7.06 -3.18
N LEU A 179 8.62 -6.97 -2.04
CA LEU A 179 8.05 -8.10 -1.29
C LEU A 179 6.53 -8.04 -1.36
N ARG A 180 5.90 -9.18 -1.64
CA ARG A 180 4.46 -9.34 -1.83
C ARG A 180 3.90 -10.46 -0.94
N PRO A 181 3.71 -10.24 0.36
CA PRO A 181 2.86 -11.09 1.17
C PRO A 181 1.42 -11.03 0.65
N THR A 182 0.75 -12.17 0.55
CA THR A 182 -0.60 -12.30 0.00
C THR A 182 -1.36 -13.38 0.74
N MET A 183 -2.66 -13.20 0.93
CA MET A 183 -3.57 -14.22 1.43
C MET A 183 -4.78 -14.35 0.52
N ILE A 184 -5.14 -15.58 0.20
CA ILE A 184 -6.26 -15.91 -0.68
C ILE A 184 -7.15 -16.99 -0.05
N GLY A 185 -8.47 -16.90 -0.26
CA GLY A 185 -9.40 -17.98 0.05
C GLY A 185 -9.29 -19.11 -0.99
N SER A 186 -8.53 -20.16 -0.67
CA SER A 186 -8.16 -21.25 -1.58
C SER A 186 -9.17 -22.42 -1.60
N ALA A 187 -10.09 -22.51 -0.63
CA ALA A 187 -11.10 -23.56 -0.59
C ALA A 187 -11.99 -23.56 -1.84
N GLY A 188 -12.19 -24.75 -2.42
CA GLY A 188 -13.17 -24.97 -3.49
C GLY A 188 -14.61 -24.93 -2.97
N ALA A 189 -15.33 -23.84 -3.20
CA ALA A 189 -16.75 -23.70 -2.93
C ALA A 189 -17.32 -22.46 -3.65
N LEU A 190 -18.31 -22.66 -4.52
CA LEU A 190 -19.01 -21.57 -5.22
C LEU A 190 -20.07 -20.87 -4.35
N GLY A 191 -20.27 -21.31 -3.10
CA GLY A 191 -21.15 -20.59 -2.18
C GLY A 191 -20.49 -19.32 -1.67
N VAL A 192 -21.24 -18.21 -1.58
CA VAL A 192 -20.76 -16.98 -0.94
C VAL A 192 -20.75 -17.19 0.57
N ALA A 193 -19.59 -17.60 1.09
CA ALA A 193 -19.37 -17.89 2.50
C ALA A 193 -17.92 -17.59 2.90
N ALA A 194 -17.64 -17.54 4.21
CA ALA A 194 -16.27 -17.47 4.70
C ALA A 194 -15.46 -18.69 4.19
N PRO A 195 -14.25 -18.50 3.63
CA PRO A 195 -13.45 -19.60 3.12
C PRO A 195 -13.11 -20.61 4.23
N LYS A 196 -13.22 -21.90 3.92
CA LYS A 196 -12.84 -22.99 4.84
C LYS A 196 -11.35 -23.31 4.80
N GLU A 197 -10.66 -22.84 3.78
CA GLU A 197 -9.24 -22.99 3.57
C GLU A 197 -8.71 -21.70 2.94
N CYS A 198 -7.53 -21.28 3.40
CA CYS A 198 -6.82 -20.12 2.90
C CYS A 198 -5.35 -20.45 2.69
N THR A 199 -4.73 -19.82 1.70
CA THR A 199 -3.29 -19.89 1.49
C THR A 199 -2.69 -18.51 1.70
N MET A 200 -1.74 -18.40 2.63
CA MET A 200 -0.82 -17.28 2.74
C MET A 200 0.44 -17.61 1.93
N PHE A 201 0.94 -16.66 1.14
CA PHE A 201 2.23 -16.80 0.49
C PHE A 201 3.00 -15.48 0.43
N ILE A 202 4.31 -15.58 0.32
CA ILE A 202 5.23 -14.44 0.25
C ILE A 202 6.19 -14.69 -0.90
N ILE A 203 6.22 -13.76 -1.85
CA ILE A 203 7.14 -13.77 -2.98
C ILE A 203 7.94 -12.46 -3.01
N SER A 204 9.09 -12.49 -3.65
CA SER A 204 9.84 -11.29 -3.98
C SER A 204 10.11 -11.19 -5.48
N THR A 205 10.08 -9.98 -6.02
CA THR A 205 10.26 -9.71 -7.45
C THR A 205 10.96 -8.36 -7.65
N PHE A 206 11.60 -8.21 -8.81
CA PHE A 206 12.04 -6.91 -9.29
C PHE A 206 10.83 -6.02 -9.57
N MET A 207 11.02 -4.72 -9.37
CA MET A 207 10.04 -3.71 -9.78
C MET A 207 10.79 -2.56 -10.43
N PRO A 208 10.29 -1.99 -11.53
CA PRO A 208 10.96 -0.85 -12.17
C PRO A 208 11.16 0.28 -11.17
N SER A 209 12.29 0.99 -11.29
CA SER A 209 12.42 2.27 -10.61
C SER A 209 11.36 3.21 -11.17
N MET A 210 10.51 3.71 -10.28
CA MET A 210 9.44 4.62 -10.66
C MET A 210 9.73 6.07 -10.25
N ASP A 211 11.01 6.42 -10.08
CA ASP A 211 11.41 7.80 -9.92
C ASP A 211 11.02 8.59 -11.17
N SER A 212 10.04 9.49 -11.04
CA SER A 212 9.64 10.41 -12.09
C SER A 212 10.31 11.76 -11.85
N PRO A 213 11.42 12.07 -12.55
CA PRO A 213 12.09 13.35 -12.42
C PRO A 213 11.31 14.49 -13.07
N LYS A 214 10.06 14.31 -13.54
CA LYS A 214 9.21 15.40 -14.02
C LYS A 214 7.98 15.63 -13.14
N GLY A 215 7.89 14.88 -12.03
CA GLY A 215 6.67 14.77 -11.25
C GLY A 215 5.57 14.00 -11.98
N MET A 216 4.55 13.65 -11.22
CA MET A 216 3.36 12.94 -11.68
C MET A 216 2.31 13.94 -12.15
N LYS A 217 1.69 13.66 -13.29
CA LYS A 217 0.48 14.35 -13.75
C LYS A 217 -0.75 13.57 -13.30
N LEU A 218 -1.68 14.24 -12.66
CA LEU A 218 -2.90 13.63 -12.13
C LEU A 218 -4.13 14.09 -12.91
N LEU A 219 -5.01 13.15 -13.24
CA LEU A 219 -6.36 13.44 -13.70
C LEU A 219 -7.33 13.32 -12.53
N ALA A 220 -7.93 14.43 -12.09
CA ALA A 220 -8.94 14.37 -11.04
C ALA A 220 -10.20 13.63 -11.54
N SER A 221 -10.64 12.63 -10.80
CA SER A 221 -11.78 11.80 -11.20
C SER A 221 -13.06 12.64 -11.29
N GLN A 222 -13.69 12.69 -12.47
CA GLN A 222 -15.00 13.32 -12.68
C GLN A 222 -16.13 12.33 -12.38
N GLU A 223 -15.95 11.10 -12.84
CA GLU A 223 -16.85 9.97 -12.64
C GLU A 223 -16.04 8.80 -12.06
N GLY A 224 -16.64 8.05 -11.14
CA GLY A 224 -15.96 6.95 -10.45
C GLY A 224 -15.43 7.34 -9.07
N VAL A 225 -15.69 6.44 -8.11
CA VAL A 225 -15.31 6.59 -6.71
C VAL A 225 -14.46 5.38 -6.33
N ARG A 226 -13.27 5.62 -5.77
CA ARG A 226 -12.36 4.54 -5.35
C ARG A 226 -12.90 3.76 -4.15
N ALA A 227 -13.46 4.48 -3.19
CA ALA A 227 -14.00 3.97 -1.95
C ALA A 227 -15.01 4.96 -1.37
N TRP A 228 -15.96 4.45 -0.60
CA TRP A 228 -17.04 5.21 0.03
C TRP A 228 -17.18 4.82 1.51
N PRO A 229 -17.76 5.70 2.37
CA PRO A 229 -18.06 5.37 3.76
C PRO A 229 -18.86 4.08 3.88
N GLY A 230 -18.52 3.24 4.86
CA GLY A 230 -19.07 1.89 5.02
C GLY A 230 -18.47 0.82 4.09
N GLY A 231 -17.65 1.22 3.12
CA GLY A 231 -16.92 0.33 2.22
C GLY A 231 -15.72 -0.38 2.88
N PHE A 232 -14.68 -0.59 2.08
CA PHE A 232 -13.46 -1.28 2.51
C PHE A 232 -12.18 -0.64 1.95
N GLY A 233 -12.21 0.67 1.65
CA GLY A 233 -11.08 1.43 1.11
C GLY A 233 -9.86 1.45 2.03
N PHE A 234 -10.08 1.36 3.35
CA PHE A 234 -9.04 1.26 4.38
C PHE A 234 -8.27 -0.08 4.41
N ALA A 235 -8.77 -1.11 3.72
CA ALA A 235 -8.16 -2.43 3.67
C ALA A 235 -7.43 -2.65 2.34
N LYS A 236 -6.32 -3.38 2.35
CA LYS A 236 -5.50 -3.65 1.17
C LYS A 236 -5.97 -4.92 0.45
N VAL A 237 -7.20 -4.89 -0.05
CA VAL A 237 -7.89 -6.02 -0.70
C VAL A 237 -7.87 -5.90 -2.22
N GLY A 238 -7.81 -7.01 -2.95
CA GLY A 238 -7.73 -7.02 -4.42
C GLY A 238 -8.87 -6.26 -5.10
N ALA A 239 -10.09 -6.36 -4.54
CA ALA A 239 -11.29 -5.69 -5.01
C ALA A 239 -11.19 -4.14 -5.06
N ASN A 240 -10.26 -3.53 -4.31
CA ASN A 240 -10.02 -2.07 -4.35
C ASN A 240 -9.18 -1.62 -5.56
N TYR A 241 -8.60 -2.55 -6.33
CA TYR A 241 -7.64 -2.24 -7.39
C TYR A 241 -8.18 -2.55 -8.79
N GLY A 242 -8.80 -3.72 -8.99
CA GLY A 242 -9.33 -4.12 -10.30
C GLY A 242 -10.20 -3.06 -10.98
N PRO A 243 -11.24 -2.52 -10.31
CA PRO A 243 -12.11 -1.49 -10.88
C PRO A 243 -11.38 -0.18 -11.25
N THR A 244 -10.23 0.10 -10.65
CA THR A 244 -9.46 1.33 -10.90
C THR A 244 -8.72 1.33 -12.25
N LEU A 245 -8.51 0.14 -12.83
CA LEU A 245 -7.65 -0.02 -14.01
C LEU A 245 -8.19 0.71 -15.24
N MET A 246 -9.52 0.75 -15.41
CA MET A 246 -10.15 1.46 -16.53
C MET A 246 -9.89 2.96 -16.45
N ALA A 247 -10.15 3.58 -15.29
CA ALA A 247 -9.92 5.01 -15.09
C ALA A 247 -8.44 5.39 -15.21
N ASN A 248 -7.54 4.53 -14.70
CA ASN A 248 -6.10 4.73 -14.88
C ASN A 248 -5.67 4.64 -16.35
N SER A 249 -6.27 3.74 -17.13
CA SER A 249 -6.01 3.64 -18.57
C SER A 249 -6.50 4.89 -19.32
N GLU A 250 -7.67 5.42 -18.96
CA GLU A 250 -8.20 6.66 -19.53
C GLU A 250 -7.32 7.85 -19.20
N ALA A 251 -6.89 7.99 -17.94
CA ALA A 251 -5.96 9.04 -17.52
C ALA A 251 -4.67 9.01 -18.37
N ARG A 252 -4.09 7.83 -18.58
CA ARG A 252 -2.90 7.65 -19.43
C ARG A 252 -3.15 7.99 -20.88
N ALA A 253 -4.29 7.60 -21.45
CA ALA A 253 -4.66 7.96 -22.81
C ALA A 253 -4.78 9.49 -23.00
N ARG A 254 -5.12 10.21 -21.93
CA ARG A 254 -5.20 11.68 -21.90
C ARG A 254 -3.88 12.37 -21.52
N GLY A 255 -2.79 11.63 -21.32
CA GLY A 255 -1.47 12.18 -20.99
C GLY A 255 -1.22 12.42 -19.50
N TYR A 256 -2.01 11.80 -18.61
CA TYR A 256 -1.84 11.82 -17.17
C TYR A 256 -1.32 10.47 -16.66
N ASP A 257 -0.51 10.48 -15.61
CA ASP A 257 0.15 9.27 -15.11
C ASP A 257 -0.77 8.42 -14.22
N GLN A 258 -1.64 9.09 -13.43
CA GLN A 258 -2.54 8.48 -12.46
C GLN A 258 -3.83 9.30 -12.30
N VAL A 259 -4.83 8.69 -11.67
CA VAL A 259 -6.06 9.36 -11.25
C VAL A 259 -5.88 9.98 -9.86
N LEU A 260 -6.32 11.22 -9.65
CA LEU A 260 -6.57 11.76 -8.32
C LEU A 260 -8.04 11.48 -7.94
N TRP A 261 -8.24 10.58 -7.00
CA TRP A 261 -9.58 10.10 -6.62
C TRP A 261 -10.32 11.14 -5.79
N LEU A 262 -11.55 11.43 -6.20
CA LEU A 262 -12.47 12.31 -5.51
C LEU A 262 -13.68 11.54 -4.96
N LEU A 263 -14.22 12.00 -3.83
CA LEU A 263 -15.53 11.60 -3.32
C LEU A 263 -16.32 12.87 -3.03
N ASP A 264 -17.41 13.11 -3.77
CA ASP A 264 -18.20 14.34 -3.68
C ASP A 264 -17.36 15.62 -3.77
N GLY A 265 -16.32 15.59 -4.63
CA GLY A 265 -15.37 16.69 -4.81
C GLY A 265 -14.26 16.77 -3.75
N MET A 266 -14.31 15.97 -2.69
CA MET A 266 -13.26 15.85 -1.68
C MET A 266 -12.10 15.02 -2.21
N VAL A 267 -10.88 15.48 -1.94
CA VAL A 267 -9.64 14.80 -2.35
C VAL A 267 -9.36 13.61 -1.44
N THR A 268 -9.05 12.45 -2.01
CA THR A 268 -8.76 11.23 -1.25
C THR A 268 -7.34 10.70 -1.48
N GLU A 269 -7.08 10.03 -2.61
CA GLU A 269 -5.80 9.36 -2.90
C GLU A 269 -5.37 9.60 -4.36
N ALA A 270 -4.06 9.53 -4.63
CA ALA A 270 -3.48 9.65 -5.95
C ALA A 270 -3.07 8.25 -6.46
N GLY A 271 -3.85 7.69 -7.38
CA GLY A 271 -3.72 6.31 -7.83
C GLY A 271 -3.90 5.33 -6.67
N ALA A 272 -2.82 4.61 -6.33
CA ALA A 272 -2.76 3.71 -5.18
C ALA A 272 -1.89 4.25 -4.02
N SER A 273 -1.68 5.57 -3.98
CA SER A 273 -0.84 6.26 -3.00
C SER A 273 -1.66 7.31 -2.23
N ASN A 274 -1.26 7.59 -0.99
CA ASN A 274 -1.83 8.72 -0.26
C ASN A 274 -1.38 10.04 -0.88
N PHE A 275 -2.18 11.09 -0.76
CA PHE A 275 -1.92 12.39 -1.35
C PHE A 275 -1.70 13.46 -0.27
N MET A 276 -0.71 14.31 -0.49
CA MET A 276 -0.25 15.34 0.43
C MET A 276 -0.14 16.66 -0.32
N VAL A 277 -0.59 17.75 0.30
CA VAL A 277 -0.45 19.11 -0.22
C VAL A 277 0.20 19.96 0.85
N VAL A 278 1.17 20.78 0.45
CA VAL A 278 1.70 21.84 1.28
C VAL A 278 1.25 23.18 0.71
N TRP A 279 0.67 24.01 1.56
CA TRP A 279 0.17 25.32 1.19
C TRP A 279 0.34 26.33 2.33
N GLU A 280 0.03 27.58 2.04
CA GLU A 280 -0.15 28.63 3.04
C GLU A 280 -1.64 28.91 3.25
N THR A 281 -2.10 29.04 4.50
CA THR A 281 -3.47 29.49 4.80
C THR A 281 -3.64 30.97 4.48
N LYS A 282 -4.89 31.46 4.49
CA LYS A 282 -5.16 32.90 4.30
C LYS A 282 -4.55 33.78 5.39
N GLU A 283 -4.26 33.19 6.56
CA GLU A 283 -3.58 33.84 7.69
C GLU A 283 -2.05 33.75 7.62
N GLY A 284 -1.47 33.21 6.54
CA GLY A 284 -0.02 33.12 6.35
C GLY A 284 0.65 31.92 7.03
N LYS A 285 -0.10 30.93 7.49
CA LYS A 285 0.46 29.73 8.14
C LYS A 285 0.74 28.64 7.13
N LYS A 286 1.93 28.03 7.17
CA LYS A 286 2.25 26.86 6.34
C LYS A 286 1.64 25.60 6.93
N GLN A 287 0.94 24.84 6.10
CA GLN A 287 0.32 23.59 6.48
C GLN A 287 0.64 22.49 5.47
N LEU A 288 0.88 21.28 5.98
CA LEU A 288 0.71 20.05 5.22
C LEU A 288 -0.69 19.50 5.49
N ILE A 289 -1.50 19.39 4.44
CA ILE A 289 -2.84 18.82 4.49
C ILE A 289 -2.89 17.45 3.81
N THR A 290 -3.66 16.53 4.39
CA THR A 290 -3.97 15.22 3.81
C THR A 290 -5.35 14.74 4.25
N ALA A 291 -5.95 13.84 3.47
CA ALA A 291 -7.24 13.25 3.80
C ALA A 291 -7.16 12.45 5.14
N PRO A 292 -8.21 12.49 5.97
CA PRO A 292 -8.22 11.84 7.28
C PRO A 292 -8.52 10.34 7.15
N LEU A 293 -8.10 9.56 8.14
CA LEU A 293 -8.39 8.11 8.19
C LEU A 293 -9.75 7.78 8.83
N LYS A 294 -10.44 8.79 9.38
CA LYS A 294 -11.66 8.63 10.20
C LYS A 294 -12.77 7.92 9.43
N ASP A 295 -12.99 8.30 8.18
CA ASP A 295 -14.12 7.82 7.37
C ASP A 295 -13.84 6.46 6.69
N LYS A 296 -12.67 5.85 6.96
CA LYS A 296 -12.28 4.51 6.48
C LYS A 296 -12.29 4.34 4.95
N ILE A 297 -12.23 5.43 4.19
CA ILE A 297 -12.08 5.42 2.73
C ILE A 297 -10.63 5.45 2.26
N ILE A 298 -9.72 5.96 3.10
CA ILE A 298 -8.29 6.10 2.82
C ILE A 298 -7.54 4.87 3.33
N LEU A 299 -6.59 4.36 2.54
CA LEU A 299 -5.68 3.32 3.01
C LEU A 299 -4.66 3.92 3.98
N ASP A 300 -4.51 3.35 5.17
CA ASP A 300 -3.49 3.79 6.14
C ASP A 300 -2.08 3.38 5.66
N GLY A 301 -1.47 4.21 4.83
CA GLY A 301 -0.16 3.99 4.24
C GLY A 301 0.97 4.03 5.27
N VAL A 302 1.84 3.01 5.27
CA VAL A 302 3.08 3.01 6.09
C VAL A 302 3.95 4.22 5.76
N THR A 303 4.06 4.57 4.48
CA THR A 303 4.78 5.77 4.04
C THR A 303 4.09 7.04 4.52
N ARG A 304 2.76 7.18 4.36
CA ARG A 304 1.97 8.30 4.92
C ARG A 304 2.27 8.50 6.40
N ARG A 305 2.14 7.43 7.20
CA ARG A 305 2.41 7.47 8.64
C ARG A 305 3.82 7.98 8.94
N SER A 306 4.81 7.48 8.20
CA SER A 306 6.22 7.85 8.37
C SER A 306 6.49 9.30 7.96
N VAL A 307 5.88 9.79 6.86
CA VAL A 307 5.96 11.19 6.44
C VAL A 307 5.41 12.11 7.53
N LEU A 308 4.19 11.84 8.00
CA LEU A 308 3.55 12.67 9.01
C LEU A 308 4.37 12.69 10.31
N GLN A 309 4.93 11.55 10.72
CA GLN A 309 5.77 11.47 11.91
C GLN A 309 7.08 12.26 11.75
N LEU A 310 7.82 12.07 10.65
CA LEU A 310 9.07 12.80 10.42
C LEU A 310 8.87 14.31 10.31
N ILE A 311 7.76 14.77 9.73
CA ILE A 311 7.44 16.19 9.66
C ILE A 311 7.17 16.76 11.05
N ARG A 312 6.38 16.07 11.91
CA ARG A 312 6.15 16.50 13.30
C ARG A 312 7.46 16.64 14.08
N GLU A 313 8.39 15.72 13.85
CA GLU A 313 9.67 15.69 14.56
C GLU A 313 10.68 16.72 14.02
N ARG A 314 10.74 16.93 12.71
CA ARG A 314 11.85 17.67 12.05
C ARG A 314 11.46 19.04 11.49
N ILE A 315 10.16 19.33 11.34
CA ILE A 315 9.63 20.60 10.84
C ILE A 315 8.43 21.02 11.71
N PRO A 316 8.64 21.30 13.00
CA PRO A 316 7.54 21.64 13.93
C PRO A 316 6.77 22.90 13.53
N GLU A 317 7.34 23.76 12.69
CA GLU A 317 6.70 24.95 12.15
C GLU A 317 5.71 24.67 10.99
N LEU A 318 5.75 23.47 10.40
CA LEU A 318 4.79 23.04 9.39
C LEU A 318 3.62 22.33 10.08
N GLU A 319 2.48 23.00 10.19
CA GLU A 319 1.30 22.43 10.83
C GLU A 319 0.74 21.27 9.99
N ILE A 320 0.49 20.13 10.63
CA ILE A 320 -0.10 18.96 9.98
C ILE A 320 -1.60 18.95 10.21
N VAL A 321 -2.37 18.95 9.12
CA VAL A 321 -3.83 18.94 9.14
C VAL A 321 -4.35 17.69 8.43
N GLU A 322 -4.95 16.78 9.21
CA GLU A 322 -5.66 15.60 8.68
C GLU A 322 -7.17 15.90 8.62
N ARG A 323 -7.65 16.42 7.49
CA ARG A 323 -9.07 16.79 7.29
C ARG A 323 -9.52 16.60 5.85
N ASN A 324 -10.83 16.56 5.66
CA ASN A 324 -11.41 16.62 4.31
C ASN A 324 -11.16 18.01 3.71
N PHE A 325 -10.77 18.04 2.44
CA PHE A 325 -10.57 19.25 1.63
C PHE A 325 -10.98 18.95 0.18
N THR A 326 -11.41 19.96 -0.56
CA THR A 326 -11.96 19.78 -1.91
C THR A 326 -10.97 20.20 -3.00
N MET A 327 -11.21 19.73 -4.22
CA MET A 327 -10.48 20.26 -5.38
C MET A 327 -10.76 21.73 -5.64
N ASP A 328 -11.96 22.23 -5.31
CA ASP A 328 -12.27 23.66 -5.42
C ASP A 328 -11.39 24.47 -4.44
N GLU A 329 -11.19 23.99 -3.21
CA GLU A 329 -10.28 24.63 -2.22
C GLU A 329 -8.82 24.62 -2.68
N LEU A 330 -8.36 23.51 -3.27
CA LEU A 330 -7.01 23.39 -3.84
C LEU A 330 -6.84 24.35 -5.03
N ALA A 331 -7.82 24.43 -5.93
CA ALA A 331 -7.81 25.30 -7.08
C ALA A 331 -7.78 26.79 -6.68
N GLU A 332 -8.61 27.20 -5.70
CA GLU A 332 -8.59 28.55 -5.14
C GLU A 332 -7.22 28.87 -4.53
N THR A 333 -6.65 27.94 -3.76
CA THR A 333 -5.32 28.10 -3.14
C THR A 333 -4.21 28.25 -4.18
N ALA A 334 -4.30 27.52 -5.29
CA ALA A 334 -3.37 27.68 -6.41
C ALA A 334 -3.54 29.04 -7.10
N GLN A 335 -4.77 29.47 -7.36
CA GLN A 335 -5.08 30.76 -8.00
C GLN A 335 -4.61 31.95 -7.16
N GLU A 336 -4.70 31.86 -5.84
CA GLU A 336 -4.23 32.87 -4.89
C GLU A 336 -2.70 32.84 -4.68
N GLY A 337 -1.96 31.94 -5.34
CA GLY A 337 -0.51 31.82 -5.21
C GLY A 337 -0.04 31.26 -3.87
N ARG A 338 -0.95 30.63 -3.10
CA ARG A 338 -0.67 30.06 -1.77
C ARG A 338 -0.30 28.58 -1.80
N LEU A 339 -0.50 27.89 -2.92
CA LEU A 339 -0.07 26.50 -3.10
C LEU A 339 1.46 26.42 -3.16
N ILE A 340 2.09 25.58 -2.34
CA ILE A 340 3.55 25.46 -2.27
C ILE A 340 4.04 24.23 -3.02
N GLU A 341 3.45 23.05 -2.75
CA GLU A 341 3.76 21.80 -3.45
C GLU A 341 2.69 20.75 -3.19
N ALA A 342 2.70 19.67 -3.98
CA ALA A 342 1.92 18.47 -3.72
C ALA A 342 2.74 17.24 -4.06
N PHE A 343 2.51 16.14 -3.35
CA PHE A 343 3.18 14.87 -3.60
C PHE A 343 2.30 13.68 -3.22
N ALA A 344 2.53 12.57 -3.90
CA ALA A 344 1.96 11.28 -3.55
C ALA A 344 2.97 10.48 -2.71
N CYS A 345 2.50 9.72 -1.73
CA CYS A 345 3.34 8.84 -0.94
C CYS A 345 2.78 7.41 -0.76
N GLY A 346 3.63 6.41 -0.94
CA GLY A 346 3.30 4.99 -0.84
C GLY A 346 4.51 4.11 -1.19
N THR A 347 4.50 2.83 -0.82
CA THR A 347 5.67 1.94 -0.93
C THR A 347 6.33 1.98 -2.31
N ALA A 348 5.54 2.01 -3.38
CA ALA A 348 6.07 1.86 -4.73
C ALA A 348 7.00 3.04 -5.12
N TYR A 349 6.53 4.26 -4.85
CA TYR A 349 7.16 5.53 -5.22
C TYR A 349 7.90 6.24 -4.06
N PHE A 350 7.68 5.78 -2.83
CA PHE A 350 7.95 6.48 -1.57
C PHE A 350 7.32 7.87 -1.49
N VAL A 351 7.95 8.84 -2.16
CA VAL A 351 7.50 10.21 -2.29
C VAL A 351 7.74 10.61 -3.74
N VAL A 352 6.67 10.90 -4.46
CA VAL A 352 6.73 11.40 -5.83
C VAL A 352 6.05 12.76 -5.91
N PRO A 353 6.75 13.80 -6.40
CA PRO A 353 6.15 15.10 -6.60
C PRO A 353 5.01 15.01 -7.61
N VAL A 354 3.99 15.82 -7.42
CA VAL A 354 2.94 16.05 -8.40
C VAL A 354 3.28 17.35 -9.11
N ALA A 355 3.32 17.32 -10.43
CA ALA A 355 3.64 18.47 -11.25
C ALA A 355 2.40 19.20 -11.75
N GLN A 356 1.32 18.46 -11.97
CA GLN A 356 0.10 18.99 -12.58
C GLN A 356 -1.11 18.17 -12.14
N ILE A 357 -2.23 18.86 -11.91
CA ILE A 357 -3.53 18.22 -11.65
C ILE A 357 -4.54 18.80 -12.63
N ASN A 358 -5.13 17.96 -13.48
CA ASN A 358 -6.26 18.37 -14.31
C ASN A 358 -7.56 18.26 -13.52
N TYR A 359 -8.27 19.37 -13.43
CA TYR A 359 -9.58 19.47 -12.78
C TYR A 359 -10.56 20.26 -13.65
N ARG A 360 -11.68 19.63 -14.01
CA ARG A 360 -12.71 20.21 -14.88
C ARG A 360 -12.12 20.80 -16.18
N GLU A 361 -11.28 20.01 -16.86
CA GLU A 361 -10.59 20.36 -18.11
C GLU A 361 -9.63 21.57 -18.01
N LYS A 362 -9.20 21.90 -16.78
CA LYS A 362 -8.16 22.91 -16.53
C LYS A 362 -7.00 22.29 -15.78
N ASP A 363 -5.80 22.56 -16.26
CA ASP A 363 -4.58 22.16 -15.58
C ASP A 363 -4.24 23.16 -14.47
N ILE A 364 -4.00 22.62 -13.29
CA ILE A 364 -3.43 23.32 -12.14
C ILE A 364 -1.96 22.89 -12.05
N ASP A 365 -1.05 23.80 -12.36
CA ASP A 365 0.38 23.56 -12.22
C ASP A 365 0.79 23.63 -10.75
N ILE A 366 1.56 22.63 -10.31
CA ILE A 366 2.03 22.53 -8.93
C ILE A 366 3.48 23.02 -8.88
N PRO A 367 3.85 23.93 -7.96
CA PRO A 367 5.20 24.46 -7.93
C PRO A 367 6.25 23.38 -7.60
N MET A 368 7.34 23.37 -8.35
CA MET A 368 8.49 22.47 -8.17
C MET A 368 9.76 23.27 -7.88
N VAL A 369 9.82 23.89 -6.70
CA VAL A 369 10.84 24.91 -6.35
C VAL A 369 12.30 24.40 -6.35
N LYS A 370 12.53 23.08 -6.33
CA LYS A 370 13.85 22.45 -6.50
C LYS A 370 14.02 21.86 -7.91
N GLY A 371 13.47 22.51 -8.92
CA GLY A 371 13.48 22.08 -10.32
C GLY A 371 12.36 21.08 -10.61
N ASN A 372 12.56 19.83 -10.19
CA ASN A 372 11.65 18.72 -10.49
C ASN A 372 10.91 18.15 -9.27
N ILE A 373 11.08 18.78 -8.11
CA ILE A 373 10.50 18.36 -6.83
C ILE A 373 10.28 19.58 -5.93
N GLY A 374 9.33 19.49 -5.01
CA GLY A 374 9.12 20.46 -3.94
C GLY A 374 10.21 20.38 -2.86
N GLU A 375 10.29 21.40 -2.00
CA GLU A 375 11.21 21.44 -0.87
C GLU A 375 10.89 20.35 0.18
N TYR A 376 9.62 20.21 0.56
CA TYR A 376 9.21 19.28 1.63
C TYR A 376 9.25 17.84 1.13
N ALA A 377 8.76 17.59 -0.09
CA ALA A 377 8.86 16.31 -0.76
C ALA A 377 10.32 15.84 -0.86
N ALA A 378 11.26 16.73 -1.20
CA ALA A 378 12.69 16.39 -1.27
C ALA A 378 13.27 16.04 0.11
N LYS A 379 12.99 16.86 1.14
CA LYS A 379 13.43 16.60 2.53
C LYS A 379 12.93 15.25 3.02
N VAL A 380 11.63 15.01 2.91
CA VAL A 380 10.99 13.77 3.37
C VAL A 380 11.51 12.57 2.58
N LYS A 381 11.64 12.67 1.26
CA LYS A 381 12.22 11.60 0.43
C LYS A 381 13.63 11.25 0.91
N GLN A 382 14.47 12.25 1.16
CA GLN A 382 15.84 12.02 1.61
C GLN A 382 15.89 11.36 2.99
N TRP A 383 15.11 11.83 3.97
CA TRP A 383 15.08 11.23 5.30
C TRP A 383 14.65 9.76 5.28
N LEU A 384 13.66 9.45 4.44
CA LEU A 384 13.19 8.10 4.23
C LEU A 384 14.28 7.23 3.58
N VAL A 385 14.97 7.73 2.55
CA VAL A 385 16.11 7.06 1.91
C VAL A 385 17.23 6.80 2.93
N ASP A 386 17.56 7.79 3.76
CA ASP A 386 18.63 7.67 4.75
C ASP A 386 18.36 6.55 5.74
N ILE A 387 17.10 6.38 6.16
CA ILE A 387 16.68 5.28 7.04
C ILE A 387 16.71 3.94 6.31
N MET A 388 16.11 3.87 5.10
CA MET A 388 15.93 2.62 4.35
C MET A 388 17.25 2.02 3.88
N TYR A 389 18.21 2.86 3.49
CA TYR A 389 19.52 2.45 3.00
C TYR A 389 20.63 2.55 4.05
N GLY A 390 20.30 2.88 5.30
CA GLY A 390 21.24 2.84 6.42
C GLY A 390 22.28 3.96 6.44
N ASN A 391 21.98 5.13 5.86
CA ASN A 391 22.80 6.34 6.07
C ASN A 391 22.64 6.88 7.50
N VAL A 392 21.51 6.58 8.14
CA VAL A 392 21.27 6.85 9.56
C VAL A 392 20.73 5.60 10.24
N GLU A 393 21.14 5.40 11.50
CA GLU A 393 20.56 4.35 12.34
C GLU A 393 19.17 4.79 12.81
N HIS A 394 18.17 3.93 12.62
CA HIS A 394 16.79 4.20 12.99
C HIS A 394 16.03 2.90 13.21
N GLU A 395 15.16 2.84 14.22
CA GLU A 395 14.32 1.68 14.55
C GLU A 395 13.39 1.23 13.40
N TRP A 396 13.20 2.05 12.37
CA TRP A 396 12.34 1.72 11.23
C TRP A 396 13.07 0.93 10.16
N GLY A 397 14.41 1.04 10.10
CA GLY A 397 15.27 0.29 9.19
C GLY A 397 15.75 -0.99 9.86
N VAL A 398 14.90 -2.02 9.88
CA VAL A 398 15.17 -3.30 10.54
C VAL A 398 16.22 -4.06 9.74
N VAL A 399 17.41 -4.23 10.31
CA VAL A 399 18.52 -5.00 9.71
C VAL A 399 18.21 -6.49 9.75
N ILE A 400 18.49 -7.19 8.65
CA ILE A 400 18.24 -8.61 8.48
C ILE A 400 19.57 -9.37 8.41
N ASP A 401 19.70 -10.40 9.24
CA ASP A 401 20.85 -11.30 9.20
C ASP A 401 20.77 -12.23 7.99
N GLU A 402 21.89 -12.40 7.29
CA GLU A 402 22.00 -13.22 6.08
C GLU A 402 22.38 -14.65 6.44
N VAL A 403 21.67 -15.64 5.86
CA VAL A 403 21.96 -17.06 6.11
C VAL A 403 22.96 -17.59 5.10
N GLY A 404 24.19 -17.87 5.54
CA GLY A 404 25.22 -18.53 4.75
C GLY A 404 26.22 -17.60 4.05
N ALA A 405 26.61 -16.51 4.70
CA ALA A 405 27.79 -15.74 4.34
C ALA A 405 29.09 -16.52 4.61
#